data_AF-M3AB80-F1
#
_entry.id   AF-M3AB80-F1
#
_cell.length_a   1.000
_cell.length_b   1.000
_cell.length_c   1.000
_cell.angle_alpha   90.00
_cell.angle_beta   90.00
_cell.angle_gamma   90.00
#
_symmetry.space_group_name_H-M   'P 1'
#
loop_
_entity.id
_entity.type
_entity.pdbx_description
1 polymer ?
#
loop_
_entity_poly.entity_id
_entity_poly.type
_entity_poly.pdbx_seq_one_letter_code
_entity_poly.pdbx_strand_id
1 'polypeptide(L)'
;MTEQQNTVNVAELQVGTHIRVVGRDTRGWTVVREGYLVAEPKHTTAQWDLKRRRVVRLHVDKEPDALPSRQNWTTVLPDATAVVD
;
A
#
# COMPACT_ATOMS: atom_id res chain seq x y z
N MET A 1 -10.55 -15.95 -21.07
CA MET A 1 -9.12 -15.91 -20.73
C MET A 1 -9.03 -15.24 -19.37
N THR A 2 -8.64 -15.96 -18.33
CA THR A 2 -8.52 -15.38 -16.99
C THR A 2 -7.12 -14.79 -16.88
N GLU A 3 -6.99 -13.46 -16.92
CA GLU A 3 -5.73 -12.80 -16.54
C GLU A 3 -5.35 -13.27 -15.14
N GLN A 4 -4.19 -13.93 -15.03
CA GLN A 4 -3.58 -14.16 -13.74
C GLN A 4 -3.11 -12.80 -13.24
N GLN A 5 -3.81 -12.25 -12.26
CA GLN A 5 -3.39 -11.03 -11.57
C GLN A 5 -2.02 -11.27 -10.95
N ASN A 6 -1.01 -10.48 -11.35
CA ASN A 6 0.33 -10.59 -10.80
C ASN A 6 0.33 -9.99 -9.39
N THR A 7 0.30 -10.82 -8.36
CA THR A 7 0.30 -10.37 -6.97
C THR A 7 1.69 -10.44 -6.36
N VAL A 8 2.15 -9.33 -5.77
CA VAL A 8 3.47 -9.22 -5.13
C VAL A 8 3.30 -8.87 -3.65
N ASN A 9 4.20 -9.37 -2.79
CA ASN A 9 4.21 -8.98 -1.39
C ASN A 9 4.52 -7.47 -1.25
N VAL A 10 3.79 -6.77 -0.38
CA VAL A 10 3.95 -5.33 -0.20
C VAL A 10 5.35 -4.88 0.25
N ALA A 11 6.13 -5.78 0.85
CA ALA A 11 7.52 -5.52 1.26
C ALA A 11 8.52 -5.59 0.09
N GLU A 12 8.14 -6.18 -1.05
CA GLU A 12 8.98 -6.37 -2.24
C GLU A 12 8.69 -5.33 -3.34
N LEU A 13 7.73 -4.43 -3.10
CA LEU A 13 7.32 -3.42 -4.08
C LEU A 13 8.41 -2.36 -4.29
N GLN A 14 8.61 -2.00 -5.55
CA GLN A 14 9.55 -0.96 -5.97
C GLN A 14 8.83 0.36 -6.26
N VAL A 15 9.47 1.48 -5.95
CA VAL A 15 8.97 2.82 -6.30
C VAL A 15 8.78 2.92 -7.81
N GLY A 16 7.70 3.58 -8.24
CA GLY A 16 7.30 3.70 -9.63
C GLY A 16 6.44 2.55 -10.15
N THR A 17 6.25 1.48 -9.37
CA THR A 17 5.37 0.36 -9.75
C THR A 17 3.90 0.79 -9.69
N HIS A 18 3.12 0.51 -10.73
CA HIS A 18 1.67 0.68 -10.69
C HIS A 18 1.04 -0.48 -9.91
N ILE A 19 0.29 -0.15 -8.85
CA ILE A 19 -0.27 -1.14 -7.94
C ILE A 19 -1.73 -0.85 -7.61
N ARG A 20 -2.45 -1.92 -7.27
CA ARG A 20 -3.74 -1.87 -6.59
C ARG A 20 -3.66 -2.63 -5.28
N VAL A 21 -4.00 -1.96 -4.17
CA VAL A 21 -3.86 -2.53 -2.82
C VAL A 21 -5.06 -2.17 -1.94
N VAL A 22 -5.47 -3.12 -1.08
CA VAL A 22 -6.47 -2.92 -0.04
C VAL A 22 -5.76 -2.72 1.30
N GLY A 23 -6.04 -1.61 1.97
CA GLY A 23 -5.43 -1.29 3.26
C GLY A 23 -6.29 -0.37 4.10
N ARG A 24 -5.67 0.29 5.08
CA ARG A 24 -6.32 1.25 5.98
C ARG A 24 -5.78 2.66 5.79
N ASP A 25 -6.67 3.64 5.74
CA ASP A 25 -6.29 5.05 5.73
C ASP A 25 -5.80 5.52 7.12
N THR A 26 -5.54 6.82 7.26
CA THR A 26 -5.10 7.42 8.52
C THR A 26 -6.15 7.39 9.64
N ARG A 27 -7.42 7.15 9.30
CA ARG A 27 -8.56 7.06 10.22
C ARG A 27 -8.91 5.60 10.57
N GLY A 28 -8.22 4.64 9.96
CA GLY A 28 -8.46 3.20 10.16
C GLY A 28 -9.53 2.60 9.26
N TRP A 29 -10.07 3.36 8.30
CA TRP A 29 -11.07 2.84 7.35
C TRP A 29 -10.41 2.00 6.29
N THR A 30 -11.05 0.89 5.93
CA THR A 30 -10.64 0.08 4.78
C THR A 30 -10.80 0.88 3.50
N VAL A 31 -9.73 1.00 2.74
CA VAL A 31 -9.67 1.72 1.47
C VAL A 31 -8.98 0.88 0.41
N VAL A 32 -9.40 1.05 -0.83
CA VAL A 32 -8.67 0.58 -2.01
C VAL A 32 -7.86 1.75 -2.55
N ARG A 33 -6.57 1.55 -2.77
CA ARG A 33 -5.70 2.51 -3.45
C ARG A 33 -5.19 1.89 -4.73
N GLU A 34 -5.19 2.69 -5.78
CA GLU A 34 -4.76 2.31 -7.13
C GLU A 34 -3.97 3.47 -7.72
N GLY A 35 -2.79 3.18 -8.26
CA GLY A 35 -1.84 4.16 -8.77
C GLY A 35 -0.39 3.70 -8.61
N TYR A 36 0.54 4.62 -8.79
CA TYR A 36 1.97 4.40 -8.64
C TYR A 36 2.41 4.43 -7.18
N LEU A 37 3.30 3.52 -6.81
CA LEU A 37 4.01 3.61 -5.53
C LEU A 37 5.03 4.76 -5.60
N VAL A 38 4.77 5.85 -4.89
CA VAL A 38 5.59 7.08 -4.99
C VAL A 38 6.69 7.18 -3.91
N ALA A 39 6.77 6.20 -3.02
CA ALA A 39 7.81 6.11 -1.99
C ALA A 39 8.02 4.67 -1.56
N GLU A 40 9.22 4.35 -1.07
CA GLU A 40 9.54 3.00 -0.60
C GLU A 40 8.56 2.54 0.50
N PRO A 41 8.18 1.24 0.51
CA PRO A 41 7.36 0.68 1.57
C PRO A 41 7.99 0.91 2.95
N LYS A 42 7.28 1.62 3.82
CA LYS A 42 7.82 1.98 5.15
C LYS A 42 7.31 1.05 6.23
N HIS A 43 8.20 0.26 6.81
CA HIS A 43 7.89 -0.55 7.99
C HIS A 43 7.70 0.33 9.23
N THR A 44 6.58 0.15 9.93
CA THR A 44 6.28 0.90 11.15
C THR A 44 5.39 0.10 12.10
N THR A 45 5.00 0.72 13.22
CA THR A 45 4.04 0.15 14.16
C THR A 45 2.80 1.05 14.21
N ALA A 46 1.63 0.45 14.09
CA ALA A 46 0.36 1.16 14.20
C ALA A 46 -0.63 0.37 15.06
N GLN A 47 -1.71 1.02 15.49
CA GLN A 47 -2.83 0.32 16.09
C GLN A 47 -3.62 -0.37 14.97
N TRP A 48 -3.80 -1.68 15.11
CA TRP A 48 -4.53 -2.52 14.19
C TRP A 48 -5.37 -3.51 15.01
N ASP A 49 -6.69 -3.43 14.86
CA ASP A 49 -7.67 -4.24 15.62
C ASP A 49 -7.41 -4.14 17.13
N LEU A 50 -7.32 -2.90 17.61
CA LEU A 50 -7.07 -2.52 19.01
C LEU A 50 -5.73 -2.98 19.59
N LYS A 51 -4.84 -3.56 18.78
CA LYS A 51 -3.50 -4.01 19.20
C LYS A 51 -2.40 -3.24 18.46
N ARG A 52 -1.26 -2.99 19.11
CA ARG A 52 -0.07 -2.52 18.40
C ARG A 52 0.47 -3.67 17.54
N ARG A 53 0.59 -3.45 16.23
CA ARG A 53 1.13 -4.42 15.28
C ARG A 53 2.16 -3.78 14.36
N ARG A 54 3.10 -4.58 13.87
CA ARG A 54 3.96 -4.22 12.74
C ARG A 54 3.09 -4.11 11.50
N VAL A 55 3.31 -3.05 10.73
CA VAL A 55 2.56 -2.73 9.51
C VAL A 55 3.51 -2.14 8.47
N VAL A 56 3.06 -2.12 7.23
CA VAL A 56 3.76 -1.43 6.13
C VAL A 56 2.90 -0.25 5.69
N ARG A 57 3.52 0.92 5.56
CA ARG A 57 2.88 2.10 5.00
C ARG A 57 3.33 2.29 3.56
N LEU A 58 2.36 2.39 2.67
CA LEU A 58 2.53 2.67 1.25
C LEU A 58 2.00 4.07 0.96
N HIS A 59 2.58 4.73 -0.05
CA HIS A 59 2.05 5.96 -0.62
C HIS A 59 1.75 5.67 -2.09
N VAL A 60 0.46 5.75 -2.45
CA VAL A 60 -0.06 5.36 -3.76
C VAL A 60 -0.81 6.52 -4.36
N ASP A 61 -0.32 7.03 -5.47
CA ASP A 61 -0.85 8.22 -6.15
C ASP A 61 -1.06 7.97 -7.64
N LYS A 62 -1.96 8.74 -8.26
CA LYS A 62 -2.19 8.64 -9.71
C LYS A 62 -1.02 9.19 -10.51
N GLU A 63 -0.30 10.16 -9.94
CA GLU A 63 0.88 10.77 -10.54
C GLU A 63 2.15 10.08 -9.99
N PRO A 64 3.03 9.55 -10.84
CA PRO A 64 4.23 8.81 -10.39
C PRO A 64 5.24 9.70 -9.64
N ASP A 65 5.24 11.01 -9.92
CA ASP A 65 6.14 11.98 -9.30
C ASP A 65 5.53 12.68 -8.07
N ALA A 66 4.33 12.26 -7.64
CA ALA A 66 3.68 12.85 -6.47
C ALA A 66 4.47 12.62 -5.19
N LEU A 67 4.48 13.61 -4.30
CA LEU A 67 5.16 13.47 -3.01
C LEU A 67 4.34 12.60 -2.04
N PRO A 68 5.01 11.78 -1.19
CA PRO A 68 4.32 11.02 -0.16
C PRO A 68 3.63 11.95 0.85
N SER A 69 2.34 11.74 1.06
CA SER A 69 1.50 12.56 1.94
C SER A 69 0.48 11.71 2.70
N ARG A 70 -0.21 12.32 3.67
CA ARG A 70 -1.31 11.64 4.37
C ARG A 70 -2.51 11.32 3.46
N GLN A 71 -2.63 11.97 2.30
CA GLN A 71 -3.76 11.79 1.39
C GLN A 71 -3.60 10.56 0.50
N ASN A 72 -2.36 10.21 0.14
CA ASN A 72 -2.01 9.04 -0.67
C ASN A 72 -1.45 7.86 0.16
N TRP A 73 -1.39 8.01 1.48
CA TRP A 73 -1.12 6.93 2.43
C TRP A 73 -2.15 5.79 2.32
N THR A 74 -1.66 4.56 2.46
CA THR A 74 -2.41 3.40 2.97
C THR A 74 -1.51 2.56 3.88
N THR A 75 -2.07 1.95 4.92
CA THR A 75 -1.37 1.05 5.83
C THR A 75 -1.91 -0.37 5.65
N VAL A 76 -1.01 -1.34 5.53
CA VAL A 76 -1.30 -2.75 5.29
C VAL A 76 -0.55 -3.63 6.29
N LEU A 77 -0.99 -4.88 6.44
CA LEU A 77 -0.23 -5.87 7.20
C LEU A 77 1.01 -6.31 6.38
N PRO A 78 2.10 -6.76 7.04
CA PRO A 78 3.35 -7.11 6.35
C PRO A 78 3.24 -8.29 5.38
N ASP A 79 2.24 -9.15 5.54
CA ASP A 79 1.92 -10.30 4.71
C ASP A 79 0.90 -9.99 3.61
N ALA A 80 0.44 -8.74 3.51
CA ALA A 80 -0.47 -8.31 2.46
C ALA A 80 0.19 -8.38 1.09
N THR A 81 -0.64 -8.56 0.06
CA THR A 81 -0.24 -8.50 -1.34
C THR A 81 -0.89 -7.31 -2.04
N ALA A 82 -0.20 -6.79 -3.06
CA ALA A 82 -0.75 -5.85 -4.02
C ALA A 82 -0.85 -6.52 -5.38
N VAL A 83 -1.88 -6.17 -6.16
CA VAL A 83 -1.91 -6.47 -7.59
C VAL A 83 -1.00 -5.47 -8.27
N VAL A 84 -0.11 -5.96 -9.12
CA VAL A 84 0.86 -5.19 -9.89
C VAL A 84 0.49 -5.30 -11.37
N ASP A 85 0.50 -4.16 -12.06
CA ASP A 85 0.30 -4.07 -13.51
C ASP A 85 1.64 -3.98 -14.25
#